data_AF-A0A4R1XGN8-F1
#
_entry.id   AF-A0A4R1XGN8-F1
#
_cell.length_a   1.000
_cell.length_b   1.000
_cell.length_c   1.000
_cell.angle_alpha   90.00
_cell.angle_beta   90.00
_cell.angle_gamma   90.00
#
_symmetry.space_group_name_H-M   'P 1'
#
loop_
_entity.id
_entity.type
_entity.pdbx_description
1 polymer ?
#
loop_
_entity_poly.entity_id
_entity_poly.type
_entity_poly.pdbx_seq_one_letter_code
_entity_poly.pdbx_strand_id
1 'polypeptide(L)'
;MRKVFLAVGVISLSCSVSGYELPSEEELKRLVTQKAAIEMQDLECNTVPKIAEWVMERRQDGISIDDQLQKPLTDTGELKIFAKIERQLVVEAYALPKFETSRDKLFITMEFSTKAFINCKKKGV
;
A
#
# COMPACT_ATOMS: atom_id res chain seq x y z
N MET A 1 -23.52 -54.08 40.28
CA MET A 1 -23.62 -52.75 40.92
C MET A 1 -22.45 -51.89 40.46
N ARG A 2 -22.72 -50.60 40.17
CA ARG A 2 -21.83 -49.50 39.74
C ARG A 2 -20.44 -49.53 40.41
N LYS A 3 -19.34 -49.07 39.78
CA LYS A 3 -19.06 -47.65 39.46
C LYS A 3 -18.00 -47.53 38.36
N VAL A 4 -18.31 -46.69 37.37
CA VAL A 4 -17.37 -46.16 36.36
C VAL A 4 -16.65 -44.97 36.98
N PHE A 5 -15.32 -44.96 36.96
CA PHE A 5 -14.52 -43.77 37.25
C PHE A 5 -13.90 -43.29 35.94
N LEU A 6 -14.54 -42.30 35.32
CA LEU A 6 -14.00 -41.50 34.24
C LEU A 6 -12.94 -40.56 34.84
N ALA A 7 -11.67 -40.91 34.70
CA ALA A 7 -10.57 -39.99 34.93
C ALA A 7 -10.49 -39.05 33.71
N VAL A 8 -11.24 -37.95 33.74
CA VAL A 8 -11.04 -36.82 32.84
C VAL A 8 -9.74 -36.17 33.29
N GLY A 9 -8.64 -36.58 32.66
CA GLY A 9 -7.37 -35.89 32.75
C GLY A 9 -7.54 -34.50 32.16
N VAL A 10 -7.76 -33.51 33.03
CA VAL A 10 -7.65 -32.10 32.69
C VAL A 10 -6.18 -31.87 32.36
N ILE A 11 -5.85 -31.88 31.07
CA ILE A 11 -4.59 -31.33 30.59
C ILE A 11 -4.71 -29.83 30.84
N SER A 12 -4.25 -29.38 32.01
CA SER A 12 -4.00 -27.98 32.27
C SER A 12 -2.89 -27.55 31.32
N LEU A 13 -3.27 -27.04 30.14
CA LEU A 13 -2.42 -26.11 29.42
C LEU A 13 -2.28 -24.90 30.34
N SER A 14 -1.24 -24.90 31.17
CA SER A 14 -0.71 -23.67 31.72
C SER A 14 -0.25 -22.84 30.52
N CYS A 15 -1.13 -21.97 30.03
CA CYS A 15 -0.72 -20.78 29.31
C CYS A 15 0.13 -19.98 30.28
N SER A 16 1.43 -20.26 30.27
CA SER A 16 2.43 -19.33 30.78
C SER A 16 2.32 -18.10 29.88
N VAL A 17 1.49 -17.14 30.29
CA VAL A 17 1.50 -15.79 29.73
C VAL A 17 2.90 -15.26 30.00
N SER A 18 3.75 -15.31 28.98
CA SER A 18 5.05 -14.65 28.96
C SER A 18 4.84 -13.23 29.45
N GLY A 19 5.59 -12.82 30.47
CA GLY A 19 5.47 -11.51 31.10
C GLY A 19 5.51 -10.41 30.06
N TYR A 20 4.45 -9.62 29.99
CA TYR A 20 4.49 -8.35 29.29
C TYR A 20 5.25 -7.38 30.20
N GLU A 21 6.55 -7.26 29.99
CA GLU A 21 7.28 -6.12 30.54
C GLU A 21 6.70 -4.86 29.90
N LEU A 22 6.23 -3.93 30.73
CA LEU A 22 5.75 -2.64 30.25
C LEU A 22 6.92 -1.92 29.57
N PRO A 23 6.75 -1.39 28.36
CA PRO A 23 7.81 -0.67 27.67
C PRO A 23 8.28 0.50 28.52
N SER A 24 9.59 0.73 28.53
CA SER A 24 10.17 1.91 29.17
C SER A 24 9.62 3.21 28.55
N GLU A 25 9.71 4.33 29.26
CA GLU A 25 9.27 5.63 28.74
C GLU A 25 9.91 5.97 27.38
N GLU A 26 11.21 5.67 27.23
CA GLU A 26 11.94 5.90 25.98
C GLU A 26 11.49 4.96 24.85
N GLU A 27 11.17 3.71 25.19
CA GLU A 27 10.59 2.78 24.23
C GLU A 27 9.20 3.20 23.78
N LEU A 28 8.38 3.72 24.71
CA LEU A 28 7.06 4.26 24.40
C LEU A 28 7.17 5.47 23.47
N LYS A 29 8.08 6.42 23.74
CA LYS A 29 8.35 7.57 22.86
C LYS A 29 8.77 7.11 21.47
N ARG A 30 9.64 6.11 21.36
CA ARG A 30 10.06 5.53 20.08
C ARG A 30 8.89 4.92 19.31
N LEU A 31 8.04 4.16 19.98
CA LEU A 31 6.86 3.53 19.37
C LEU A 31 5.84 4.55 18.89
N VAL A 32 5.63 5.65 19.63
CA VAL A 32 4.76 6.75 19.19
C VAL A 32 5.30 7.43 17.93
N THR A 33 6.60 7.73 17.89
CA THR A 33 7.24 8.30 16.69
C THR A 33 7.16 7.36 15.50
N GLN A 34 7.41 6.06 15.72
CA GLN A 34 7.31 5.05 14.68
C GLN A 34 5.88 4.93 14.13
N LYS A 35 4.87 4.97 15.02
CA LYS A 35 3.46 4.98 14.62
C LYS A 35 3.14 6.20 13.76
N ALA A 36 3.57 7.40 14.16
CA ALA A 36 3.33 8.61 13.38
C ALA A 36 3.98 8.53 11.99
N ALA A 37 5.20 7.99 11.88
CA ALA A 37 5.85 7.78 10.59
C ALA A 37 5.08 6.80 9.68
N ILE A 38 4.57 5.71 10.26
CA ILE A 38 3.73 4.74 9.53
C ILE A 38 2.44 5.40 9.05
N GLU A 39 1.78 6.19 9.90
CA GLU A 39 0.53 6.88 9.54
C GLU A 39 0.76 7.91 8.42
N MET A 40 1.86 8.66 8.45
CA MET A 40 2.23 9.57 7.36
C MET A 40 2.50 8.82 6.05
N GLN A 41 3.27 7.73 6.11
CA GLN A 41 3.53 6.88 4.94
C GLN A 41 2.23 6.32 4.35
N ASP A 42 1.29 5.92 5.20
CA ASP A 42 0.01 5.35 4.77
C ASP A 42 -0.86 6.39 4.08
N LEU A 43 -0.89 7.62 4.59
CA LEU A 43 -1.56 8.74 3.94
C LEU A 43 -1.00 9.02 2.54
N GLU A 44 0.33 9.04 2.41
CA GLU A 44 0.99 9.26 1.12
C GLU A 44 0.72 8.09 0.14
N CYS A 45 0.84 6.84 0.62
CA CYS A 45 0.60 5.66 -0.21
C CYS A 45 -0.87 5.51 -0.64
N ASN A 46 -1.82 6.15 0.01
CA ASN A 46 -3.22 6.19 -0.45
C ASN A 46 -3.42 7.11 -1.67
N THR A 47 -2.49 8.02 -1.95
CA THR A 47 -2.55 8.94 -3.09
C THR A 47 -1.91 8.33 -4.34
N VAL A 48 -0.82 7.57 -4.17
CA VAL A 48 -0.09 6.90 -5.24
C VAL A 48 -0.97 6.08 -6.21
N PRO A 49 -1.91 5.21 -5.77
CA PRO A 49 -2.75 4.48 -6.71
C PRO A 49 -3.62 5.40 -7.57
N LYS A 50 -4.12 6.53 -7.05
CA LYS A 50 -4.92 7.48 -7.83
C LYS A 50 -4.11 8.14 -8.94
N ILE A 51 -2.84 8.47 -8.64
CA ILE A 51 -1.90 8.98 -9.65
C ILE A 51 -1.65 7.90 -10.70
N ALA A 52 -1.43 6.65 -10.28
CA ALA A 52 -1.21 5.53 -11.19
C ALA A 52 -2.43 5.26 -12.10
N GLU A 53 -3.65 5.34 -11.56
CA GLU A 53 -4.90 5.24 -12.35
C GLU A 53 -4.92 6.31 -13.43
N TRP A 54 -4.75 7.58 -13.04
CA TRP A 54 -4.75 8.70 -13.97
C TRP A 54 -3.70 8.55 -15.08
N VAL A 55 -2.47 8.15 -14.72
CA VAL A 55 -1.38 7.92 -15.68
C VAL A 55 -1.74 6.82 -16.68
N MET A 56 -2.27 5.69 -16.19
CA MET A 56 -2.64 4.56 -17.05
C MET A 56 -3.85 4.90 -17.93
N GLU A 57 -4.86 5.60 -17.41
CA GLU A 57 -6.00 6.08 -18.20
C GLU A 57 -5.53 6.97 -19.37
N ARG A 58 -4.70 7.98 -19.08
CA ARG A 58 -4.12 8.86 -20.11
C ARG A 58 -3.32 8.08 -21.15
N ARG A 59 -2.59 7.04 -20.73
CA ARG A 59 -1.86 6.14 -21.63
C ARG A 59 -2.82 5.33 -22.50
N GLN A 60 -3.90 4.80 -21.95
CA GLN A 60 -4.93 4.05 -22.68
C GLN A 60 -5.76 4.93 -23.62
N ASP A 61 -5.86 6.23 -23.33
CA ASP A 61 -6.46 7.24 -24.21
C ASP A 61 -5.54 7.64 -25.37
N GLY A 62 -4.25 7.27 -25.30
CA GLY A 62 -3.29 7.54 -26.37
C GLY A 62 -2.62 8.91 -26.26
N ILE A 63 -2.65 9.55 -25.09
CA ILE A 63 -1.80 10.69 -24.80
C ILE A 63 -0.34 10.28 -24.98
N SER A 64 0.52 11.18 -25.43
CA SER A 64 1.95 10.89 -25.60
C SER A 64 2.69 10.90 -24.25
N ILE A 65 3.81 10.17 -24.16
CA ILE A 65 4.62 10.17 -22.95
C ILE A 65 5.15 11.57 -22.63
N ASP A 66 5.56 12.31 -23.67
CA ASP A 66 6.07 13.68 -23.54
C ASP A 66 4.99 14.61 -22.99
N ASP A 67 3.74 14.50 -23.46
CA ASP A 67 2.63 15.30 -22.94
C ASP A 67 2.37 15.03 -21.46
N GLN A 68 2.39 13.77 -21.03
CA GLN A 68 2.19 13.43 -19.62
C GLN A 68 3.35 13.95 -18.74
N LEU A 69 4.60 13.87 -19.23
CA LEU A 69 5.78 14.34 -18.50
C LEU A 69 5.88 15.88 -18.42
N GLN A 70 5.34 16.58 -19.42
CA GLN A 70 5.31 18.06 -19.46
C GLN A 70 4.12 18.66 -18.71
N LYS A 71 3.02 17.92 -18.58
CA LYS A 71 1.80 18.37 -17.88
C LYS A 71 1.41 17.38 -16.77
N PRO A 72 2.27 17.19 -15.76
CA PRO A 72 2.00 16.23 -14.71
C PRO A 72 0.84 16.71 -13.83
N LEU A 73 0.05 15.76 -13.32
CA LEU A 73 -1.01 16.00 -12.35
C LEU A 73 -0.46 16.66 -11.07
N THR A 74 0.78 16.35 -10.73
CA THR A 74 1.46 16.76 -9.50
C THR A 74 2.14 18.13 -9.55
N ASP A 75 2.01 18.91 -10.62
CA ASP A 75 2.70 20.22 -10.73
C ASP A 75 2.15 21.32 -9.79
N THR A 76 1.10 21.02 -9.03
CA THR A 76 0.37 22.01 -8.21
C THR A 76 0.22 21.58 -6.76
N GLY A 77 0.31 22.56 -5.85
CA GLY A 77 -0.08 22.44 -4.44
C GLY A 77 0.61 21.31 -3.68
N GLU A 78 -0.19 20.58 -2.90
CA GLU A 78 0.24 19.48 -2.03
C GLU A 78 0.68 18.23 -2.80
N LEU A 79 0.32 18.10 -4.08
CA LEU A 79 0.67 16.94 -4.89
C LEU A 79 2.13 16.95 -5.36
N LYS A 80 2.83 18.08 -5.22
CA LYS A 80 4.21 18.24 -5.68
C LYS A 80 5.18 17.22 -5.09
N ILE A 81 4.90 16.72 -3.88
CA ILE A 81 5.70 15.67 -3.23
C ILE A 81 5.70 14.37 -4.05
N PHE A 82 4.66 14.11 -4.84
CA PHE A 82 4.54 12.90 -5.66
C PHE A 82 5.12 13.06 -7.08
N ALA A 83 5.69 14.21 -7.45
CA ALA A 83 6.15 14.45 -8.82
C ALA A 83 7.20 13.46 -9.31
N LYS A 84 8.05 12.98 -8.42
CA LYS A 84 9.03 11.92 -8.74
C LYS A 84 8.34 10.58 -9.02
N ILE A 85 7.36 10.23 -8.19
CA ILE A 85 6.58 8.99 -8.33
C ILE A 85 5.74 9.02 -9.60
N GLU A 86 5.06 10.13 -9.88
CA GLU A 86 4.27 10.27 -11.11
C GLU A 86 5.14 10.05 -12.35
N ARG A 87 6.31 10.69 -12.43
CA ARG A 87 7.24 10.50 -13.56
C ARG A 87 7.65 9.04 -13.73
N GLN A 88 7.93 8.34 -12.63
CA GLN A 88 8.28 6.93 -12.68
C GLN A 88 7.09 6.08 -13.18
N LEU A 89 5.89 6.33 -12.65
CA LEU A 89 4.67 5.65 -13.08
C LEU A 89 4.37 5.89 -14.55
N VAL A 90 4.61 7.10 -15.07
CA VAL A 90 4.51 7.40 -16.51
C VAL A 90 5.44 6.48 -17.29
N VAL A 91 6.73 6.43 -16.97
CA VAL A 91 7.68 5.55 -17.68
C VAL A 91 7.23 4.08 -17.62
N GLU A 92 6.79 3.60 -16.45
CA GLU A 92 6.31 2.22 -16.28
C GLU A 92 5.04 1.94 -17.10
N ALA A 93 4.09 2.88 -17.15
CA ALA A 93 2.84 2.71 -17.90
C ALA A 93 3.07 2.65 -19.42
N TYR A 94 4.06 3.37 -19.96
CA TYR A 94 4.37 3.32 -21.40
C TYR A 94 5.11 2.06 -21.83
N ALA A 95 5.67 1.29 -20.89
CA ALA A 95 6.19 -0.05 -21.15
C ALA A 95 5.07 -1.11 -21.29
N LEU A 96 3.82 -0.76 -20.95
CA LEU A 96 2.67 -1.65 -21.01
C LEU A 96 1.85 -1.45 -22.31
N PRO A 97 1.13 -2.50 -22.77
CA PRO A 97 0.33 -2.44 -23.98
C PRO A 97 -0.85 -1.46 -23.87
N LYS A 98 -1.26 -0.93 -25.04
CA LYS A 98 -2.55 -0.24 -25.19
C LYS A 98 -3.61 -1.26 -25.57
N PHE A 99 -4.77 -1.18 -24.95
CA PHE A 99 -5.91 -2.03 -25.26
C PHE A 99 -7.00 -1.24 -25.98
N GLU A 100 -7.77 -1.91 -26.83
CA GLU A 100 -8.88 -1.29 -27.55
C GLU A 100 -10.20 -1.40 -26.78
N THR A 101 -10.40 -2.51 -26.04
CA THR A 101 -11.67 -2.75 -25.35
C THR A 101 -11.72 -2.03 -24.00
N SER A 102 -12.89 -1.48 -23.65
CA SER A 102 -13.09 -0.83 -22.35
C SER A 102 -12.84 -1.76 -21.17
N ARG A 103 -13.11 -3.06 -21.32
CA ARG A 103 -12.86 -4.07 -20.28
C ARG A 103 -11.37 -4.22 -20.00
N ASP A 104 -10.57 -4.40 -21.04
CA ASP A 104 -9.14 -4.63 -20.88
C ASP A 104 -8.42 -3.36 -20.42
N LYS A 105 -8.87 -2.18 -20.88
CA LYS A 105 -8.43 -0.88 -20.36
C LYS A 105 -8.68 -0.76 -18.86
N LEU A 106 -9.90 -1.06 -18.41
CA LEU A 106 -10.23 -1.02 -16.98
C LEU A 106 -9.38 -2.01 -16.19
N PHE A 107 -9.22 -3.23 -16.69
CA PHE A 107 -8.41 -4.26 -16.03
C PHE A 107 -6.94 -3.82 -15.86
N ILE A 108 -6.30 -3.34 -16.93
CA ILE A 108 -4.88 -2.91 -16.84
C ILE A 108 -4.72 -1.69 -15.94
N THR A 109 -5.67 -0.75 -15.94
CA THR A 109 -5.66 0.41 -15.05
C THR A 109 -5.73 -0.01 -13.58
N MET A 110 -6.66 -0.90 -13.23
CA MET A 110 -6.80 -1.43 -11.87
C MET A 110 -5.57 -2.24 -11.44
N GLU A 111 -5.04 -3.07 -12.33
CA GLU A 111 -3.84 -3.86 -12.04
C GLU A 111 -2.62 -2.95 -11.79
N PHE A 112 -2.45 -1.93 -12.63
CA PHE A 112 -1.36 -0.97 -12.52
C PHE A 112 -1.43 -0.15 -11.24
N SER A 113 -2.62 0.37 -10.89
CA SER A 113 -2.80 1.15 -9.66
C SER A 113 -2.62 0.33 -8.39
N THR A 114 -3.11 -0.91 -8.39
CA THR A 114 -2.93 -1.84 -7.28
C THR A 114 -1.44 -2.17 -7.08
N LYS A 115 -0.69 -2.40 -8.17
CA LYS A 115 0.76 -2.61 -8.10
C LYS A 115 1.48 -1.38 -7.53
N ALA A 116 1.09 -0.18 -7.93
CA ALA A 116 1.66 1.07 -7.43
C ALA A 116 1.45 1.21 -5.90
N PHE A 117 0.23 0.94 -5.41
CA PHE A 117 -0.06 0.92 -3.97
C PHE A 117 0.82 -0.09 -3.21
N ILE A 118 0.90 -1.34 -3.69
CA ILE A 118 1.71 -2.38 -3.06
C ILE A 118 3.18 -1.98 -3.02
N ASN A 119 3.70 -1.39 -4.10
CA ASN A 119 5.08 -0.95 -4.18
C ASN A 119 5.38 0.20 -3.21
N CYS A 120 4.47 1.17 -3.08
CA CYS A 120 4.60 2.25 -2.11
C CYS A 120 4.66 1.73 -0.67
N LYS A 121 3.74 0.84 -0.30
CA LYS A 121 3.70 0.22 1.05
C LYS A 121 4.96 -0.59 1.36
N LYS A 122 5.60 -1.18 0.35
CA LYS A 122 6.84 -1.97 0.52
C LYS A 122 8.10 -1.12 0.65
N LYS A 123 8.19 -0.01 -0.09
CA LYS A 123 9.44 0.76 -0.23
C LYS A 123 9.46 2.05 0.59
N GLY A 124 8.30 2.58 0.99
CA GLY A 124 8.21 4.00 1.32
C GLY A 124 8.06 4.85 0.06
N VAL A 125 7.63 6.09 0.26
CA VAL A 125 7.42 7.11 -0.78
C VAL A 125 8.76 7.73 -1.17
#